data_AF-X0XLR3-F1
#
_entry.id   AF-X0XLR3-F1
#
_cell.length_a   1.000
_cell.length_b   1.000
_cell.length_c   1.000
_cell.angle_alpha   90.00
_cell.angle_beta   90.00
_cell.angle_gamma   90.00
#
_symmetry.space_group_name_H-M   'P 1'
#
loop_
_entity.id
_entity.type
_entity.pdbx_description
1 polymer ?
#
loop_
_entity_poly.entity_id
_entity_poly.type
_entity_poly.pdbx_seq_one_letter_code
_entity_poly.pdbx_strand_id
1 'polypeptide(L)'
;MRKIKPNVYAVGAVDWDRRLFDELIPLPDGTSYNAYLIKGSEKTALLDTVDPTKADVLIENLVNIGTDRIDYVVAHHAEQDHSGGIPDILMLYPDAKVVTNA
;
A
#
# COMPACT_ATOMS: atom_id res chain seq x y z
N MET A 1 8.97 4.37 -5.62
CA MET A 1 8.39 3.27 -6.43
C MET A 1 9.43 2.48 -7.24
N ARG A 2 9.20 1.17 -7.49
CA ARG A 2 10.09 0.31 -8.30
C ARG A 2 9.28 -0.69 -9.14
N LYS A 3 9.54 -0.79 -10.45
CA LYS A 3 8.99 -1.87 -11.29
C LYS A 3 9.69 -3.19 -10.96
N ILE A 4 8.91 -4.22 -10.60
CA ILE A 4 9.43 -5.55 -10.24
C ILE A 4 9.40 -6.47 -11.46
N LYS A 5 8.26 -6.47 -12.16
CA LYS A 5 7.99 -7.25 -13.37
C LYS A 5 7.10 -6.43 -14.31
N PRO A 6 6.89 -6.85 -15.58
CA PRO A 6 5.83 -6.28 -16.39
C PRO A 6 4.53 -6.22 -15.60
N ASN A 7 3.95 -5.02 -15.51
CA ASN A 7 2.69 -4.72 -14.82
C ASN A 7 2.65 -4.96 -13.30
N VAL A 8 3.80 -5.18 -12.64
CA VAL A 8 3.89 -5.36 -11.18
C VAL A 8 4.86 -4.34 -10.61
N TYR A 9 4.38 -3.52 -9.67
CA TYR A 9 5.11 -2.38 -9.12
C TYR A 9 5.10 -2.42 -7.59
N ALA A 10 6.25 -2.17 -6.97
CA ALA A 10 6.33 -1.81 -5.55
C ALA A 10 5.98 -0.32 -5.40
N VAL A 11 4.92 -0.05 -4.63
CA VAL A 11 4.32 1.29 -4.43
C VAL A 11 4.24 1.69 -2.95
N GLY A 12 4.66 0.82 -2.04
CA GLY A 12 4.73 1.10 -0.60
C GLY A 12 5.69 2.23 -0.20
N ALA A 13 5.92 2.36 1.09
CA ALA A 13 6.71 3.44 1.68
C ALA A 13 7.91 2.92 2.47
N VAL A 14 9.01 3.66 2.45
CA VAL A 14 10.14 3.44 3.35
C VAL A 14 10.01 4.42 4.51
N ASP A 15 10.14 3.93 5.74
CA ASP A 15 10.10 4.73 6.96
C ASP A 15 11.44 4.67 7.69
N TRP A 16 12.34 5.57 7.29
CA TRP A 16 13.64 5.74 7.92
C TRP A 16 13.56 6.30 9.34
N ASP A 17 12.42 6.86 9.74
CA ASP A 17 12.24 7.54 11.02
C ASP A 17 11.56 6.66 12.08
N ARG A 18 10.98 5.51 11.68
CA ARG A 18 10.42 4.54 12.63
C ARG A 18 11.52 4.03 13.56
N ARG A 19 11.28 4.06 14.88
CA ARG A 19 12.25 3.58 15.89
C ARG A 19 11.76 2.36 16.68
N LEU A 20 10.47 2.07 16.65
CA LEU A 20 9.86 0.93 17.32
C LEU A 20 8.89 0.23 16.36
N PHE A 21 8.98 -1.09 16.26
CA PHE A 21 7.95 -1.94 15.69
C PHE A 21 7.01 -2.37 16.81
N ASP A 22 5.71 -2.18 16.56
CA ASP A 22 4.62 -2.50 17.51
C ASP A 22 4.85 -1.91 18.92
N GLU A 23 5.46 -0.71 18.96
CA GLU A 23 5.85 0.02 20.17
C GLU A 23 6.77 -0.73 21.16
N LEU A 24 7.36 -1.85 20.74
CA LEU A 24 8.11 -2.76 21.61
C LEU A 24 9.50 -3.09 21.08
N ILE A 25 9.64 -3.32 19.78
CA ILE A 25 10.86 -3.88 19.20
C ILE A 25 11.68 -2.76 18.53
N PRO A 26 12.93 -2.51 18.95
CA PRO A 26 13.75 -1.45 18.35
C PRO A 26 14.02 -1.66 16.85
N LEU A 27 13.90 -0.57 16.08
CA LEU A 27 14.21 -0.49 14.66
C LEU A 27 15.31 0.56 14.43
N PRO A 28 16.60 0.24 14.64
CA PRO A 28 17.68 1.21 14.50
C PRO A 28 17.84 1.72 13.05
N ASP A 29 17.46 0.89 12.07
CA ASP A 29 17.61 1.18 10.64
C ASP A 29 16.27 1.57 9.96
N GLY A 30 15.22 1.80 10.75
CA GLY A 30 13.87 2.04 10.24
C GLY A 30 13.19 0.77 9.72
N THR A 31 12.14 0.95 8.92
CA THR A 31 11.37 -0.15 8.30
C THR A 31 10.81 0.25 6.94
N SER A 32 10.06 -0.64 6.31
CA SER A 32 9.29 -0.38 5.10
C SER A 32 7.90 -0.99 5.20
N TYR A 33 6.91 -0.26 4.71
CA TYR A 33 5.54 -0.73 4.53
C TYR A 33 5.36 -1.11 3.06
N ASN A 34 5.39 -2.41 2.77
CA ASN A 34 5.40 -2.91 1.40
C ASN A 34 3.99 -3.07 0.85
N ALA A 35 3.65 -2.27 -0.16
CA ALA A 35 2.43 -2.40 -0.96
C ALA A 35 2.77 -2.61 -2.44
N TYR A 36 1.93 -3.35 -3.15
CA TYR A 36 2.15 -3.72 -4.56
C TYR A 36 0.96 -3.41 -5.44
N LEU A 37 1.22 -2.77 -6.59
CA LEU A 37 0.22 -2.55 -7.62
C LEU A 37 0.39 -3.55 -8.75
N ILE A 38 -0.70 -4.26 -9.07
CA ILE A 38 -0.78 -5.21 -10.18
C ILE A 38 -1.77 -4.67 -11.21
N LYS A 39 -1.26 -4.32 -12.40
CA LYS A 39 -2.08 -3.88 -13.54
C LYS A 39 -2.42 -5.08 -14.43
N GLY A 40 -3.56 -5.72 -14.19
CA GLY A 40 -4.07 -6.79 -15.04
C GLY A 40 -4.53 -6.26 -16.41
N SER A 41 -4.94 -7.19 -17.29
CA SER A 41 -5.49 -6.82 -18.61
C SER A 41 -6.85 -6.11 -18.49
N GLU A 42 -7.65 -6.48 -17.49
CA GLU A 42 -9.01 -5.95 -17.29
C GLU A 42 -9.18 -5.21 -15.97
N LYS A 43 -8.39 -5.56 -14.96
CA LYS A 43 -8.56 -5.14 -13.57
C LYS A 43 -7.23 -4.76 -12.94
N THR A 44 -7.26 -3.77 -12.06
CA THR A 44 -6.09 -3.36 -11.28
C THR A 44 -6.29 -3.71 -9.81
N ALA A 45 -5.30 -4.34 -9.19
CA ALA A 45 -5.32 -4.69 -7.77
C ALA A 45 -4.17 -4.01 -7.03
N LEU A 46 -4.48 -3.43 -5.87
CA LEU A 46 -3.52 -2.99 -4.87
C LEU A 46 -3.47 -4.04 -3.76
N LEU A 47 -2.27 -4.55 -3.47
CA LEU A 47 -2.02 -5.55 -2.44
C LEU A 47 -1.43 -4.83 -1.23
N ASP A 48 -2.16 -4.89 -0.13
CA ASP A 48 -1.97 -4.13 1.11
C ASP A 48 -1.86 -2.62 0.88
N THR A 49 -1.80 -1.87 1.98
CA THR A 49 -1.54 -0.44 2.02
C THR A 49 -0.32 -0.18 2.89
N VAL A 50 -0.30 0.93 3.61
CA VAL A 50 0.80 1.35 4.47
C VAL A 50 0.24 1.86 5.79
N ASP A 51 1.12 2.04 6.77
CA ASP A 51 0.83 2.80 7.99
C ASP A 51 0.19 4.16 7.64
N PRO A 52 -0.86 4.62 8.37
CA PRO A 52 -1.54 5.87 8.07
C PRO A 52 -0.61 7.08 7.94
N THR A 53 0.48 7.11 8.70
CA THR A 53 1.48 8.20 8.64
C THR A 53 2.23 8.28 7.30
N LYS A 54 2.13 7.23 6.47
CA LYS A 54 2.75 7.12 5.15
C LYS A 54 1.75 7.07 4.00
N ALA A 55 0.45 7.28 4.25
CA ALA A 55 -0.59 7.23 3.22
C ALA A 55 -0.27 8.15 2.03
N ASP A 56 0.19 9.38 2.28
CA ASP A 56 0.57 10.33 1.25
C ASP A 56 1.67 9.79 0.30
N VAL A 57 2.65 9.06 0.84
CA VAL A 57 3.74 8.47 0.05
C VAL A 57 3.21 7.36 -0.86
N LEU A 58 2.29 6.53 -0.36
CA LEU A 58 1.62 5.50 -1.17
C LEU A 58 0.81 6.15 -2.30
N ILE A 59 0.03 7.18 -1.97
CA ILE A 59 -0.79 7.92 -2.95
C ILE A 59 0.09 8.55 -4.02
N GLU A 60 1.17 9.23 -3.64
CA GLU A 60 2.12 9.83 -4.57
C GLU A 60 2.73 8.77 -5.51
N ASN A 61 3.12 7.61 -4.97
CA ASN A 61 3.62 6.50 -5.79
C ASN A 61 2.58 5.98 -6.79
N LEU A 62 1.30 5.89 -6.40
CA LEU A 62 0.20 5.45 -7.28
C LEU A 62 -0.04 6.45 -8.41
N VAL A 63 -0.04 7.76 -8.10
CA VAL A 63 -0.18 8.86 -9.06
C VAL A 63 1.00 8.86 -10.04
N ASN A 64 2.23 8.74 -9.55
CA ASN A 64 3.43 8.76 -10.38
C ASN A 64 3.52 7.57 -11.36
N ILE A 65 2.86 6.44 -11.05
CA ILE A 65 2.72 5.28 -11.95
C ILE A 65 1.57 5.42 -12.95
N GLY A 66 0.78 6.50 -12.86
CA GLY A 66 -0.42 6.72 -13.68
C GLY A 66 -1.48 5.66 -13.36
N THR A 67 -1.86 5.56 -12.09
CA THR A 67 -2.92 4.65 -11.65
C THR A 67 -4.24 5.40 -11.63
N ASP A 68 -5.03 5.24 -12.69
CA ASP A 68 -6.32 5.95 -12.79
C ASP A 68 -7.48 5.15 -12.19
N ARG A 69 -7.24 3.88 -11.87
CA ARG A 69 -8.25 2.94 -11.39
C ARG A 69 -7.62 1.87 -10.52
N ILE A 70 -8.29 1.57 -9.41
CA ILE A 70 -8.07 0.38 -8.58
C ILE A 70 -9.42 -0.32 -8.47
N ASP A 71 -9.47 -1.59 -8.89
CA ASP A 71 -10.68 -2.41 -8.78
C ASP A 71 -10.75 -3.14 -7.45
N TYR A 72 -9.58 -3.52 -6.92
CA TYR A 72 -9.47 -4.32 -5.72
C TYR A 72 -8.37 -3.77 -4.82
N VAL A 73 -8.67 -3.66 -3.53
CA VAL A 73 -7.69 -3.51 -2.46
C VAL A 73 -7.68 -4.82 -1.69
N VAL A 74 -6.61 -5.59 -1.82
CA VAL A 74 -6.45 -6.89 -1.16
C VAL A 74 -5.76 -6.65 0.18
N ALA A 75 -6.50 -6.82 1.27
CA ALA A 75 -5.98 -6.70 2.64
C ALA A 75 -5.62 -8.09 3.18
N HIS A 76 -4.32 -8.38 3.24
CA HIS A 76 -3.83 -9.64 3.78
C HIS A 76 -3.81 -9.65 5.32
N HIS A 77 -3.57 -8.49 5.93
CA HIS A 77 -3.44 -8.32 7.39
C HIS A 77 -4.24 -7.11 7.84
N ALA A 78 -4.97 -7.22 8.95
CA ALA A 78 -5.81 -6.13 9.47
C ALA A 78 -5.02 -5.09 10.30
N GLU A 79 -3.76 -5.36 10.61
CA GLU A 79 -2.89 -4.46 11.38
C GLU A 79 -2.69 -3.12 10.65
N GLN A 80 -2.53 -2.04 11.42
CA GLN A 80 -2.59 -0.68 10.88
C GLN A 80 -1.44 -0.36 9.92
N ASP A 81 -0.27 -0.96 10.12
CA ASP A 81 0.89 -0.81 9.25
C ASP A 81 0.69 -1.43 7.86
N HIS A 82 -0.33 -2.28 7.69
CA HIS A 82 -0.72 -2.90 6.43
C HIS A 82 -2.04 -2.37 5.87
N SER A 83 -3.05 -2.19 6.73
CA SER A 83 -4.42 -1.85 6.33
C SER A 83 -4.86 -0.44 6.72
N GLY A 84 -4.01 0.31 7.43
CA GLY A 84 -4.35 1.63 7.95
C GLY A 84 -4.61 2.68 6.87
N GLY A 85 -3.97 2.56 5.70
CA GLY A 85 -4.18 3.45 4.56
C GLY A 85 -5.40 3.12 3.68
N ILE A 86 -6.15 2.05 3.96
CA ILE A 86 -7.33 1.66 3.16
C ILE A 86 -8.36 2.80 3.05
N PRO A 87 -8.74 3.53 4.12
CA PRO A 87 -9.69 4.63 4.00
C PRO A 87 -9.27 5.70 3.00
N ASP A 88 -7.99 6.10 3.02
CA ASP A 88 -7.45 7.10 2.09
C ASP A 88 -7.48 6.61 0.64
N ILE A 89 -7.16 5.34 0.42
CA ILE A 89 -7.26 4.71 -0.90
C ILE A 89 -8.72 4.67 -1.38
N LEU A 90 -9.68 4.31 -0.54
CA LEU A 90 -11.09 4.28 -0.92
C LEU A 90 -11.69 5.67 -1.15
N MET A 91 -11.13 6.72 -0.53
CA MET A 91 -11.51 8.10 -0.85
C MET A 91 -11.10 8.50 -2.28
N LEU A 92 -9.93 8.03 -2.74
CA LEU A 92 -9.41 8.30 -4.09
C LEU A 92 -10.00 7.37 -5.15
N TYR A 93 -10.26 6.11 -4.79
CA TYR A 93 -10.76 5.06 -5.67
C TYR A 93 -12.05 4.45 -5.08
N PRO A 94 -13.18 5.19 -5.08
CA PRO A 94 -14.40 4.80 -4.37
C PRO A 94 -15.09 3.54 -4.92
N ASP A 95 -14.80 3.17 -6.16
CA ASP A 95 -15.34 1.94 -6.78
C ASP A 95 -14.52 0.69 -6.44
N ALA A 96 -13.38 0.85 -5.74
CA ALA A 96 -12.53 -0.27 -5.36
C ALA A 96 -13.22 -1.15 -4.31
N LYS A 97 -13.11 -2.45 -4.47
CA LYS A 97 -13.62 -3.44 -3.51
C LYS A 97 -12.50 -3.91 -2.60
N VAL A 98 -12.73 -3.85 -1.29
CA VAL A 98 -11.84 -4.48 -0.32
C VAL A 98 -12.06 -6.00 -0.36
N VAL A 99 -10.97 -6.75 -0.47
CA VAL A 99 -10.95 -8.22 -0.48
C VAL A 99 -10.06 -8.69 0.67
N THR A 100 -10.57 -9.60 1.50
CA THR A 100 -9.84 -10.17 2.63
C THR A 100 -10.27 -11.63 2.86
N ASN A 101 -9.82 -12.26 3.94
CA ASN A 101 -10.23 -13.62 4.31
C ASN A 101 -11.71 -13.72 4.69
N ALA A 102 -12.22 -14.96 4.73
CA ALA A 102 -13.58 -15.28 5.17
C ALA A 102 -13.69 -15.36 6.70
#